data_AF-A0A351RU91-F1
#
_entry.id   AF-A0A351RU91-F1
#
_cell.length_a   1.000
_cell.length_b   1.000
_cell.length_c   1.000
_cell.angle_alpha   90.00
_cell.angle_beta   90.00
_cell.angle_gamma   90.00
#
_symmetry.space_group_name_H-M   'P 1'
#
loop_
_entity.id
_entity.type
_entity.pdbx_description
1 polymer ?
#
loop_
_entity_poly.entity_id
_entity_poly.type
_entity_poly.pdbx_seq_one_letter_code
_entity_poly.pdbx_strand_id
1 'polypeptide(L)'
;MRKKIINCSLIIGLLLSVPFAHAADLYVQSVRAPIFLEPTLGSKRLTESVKGELLKEMDKKGDWYQVDYKGVNGWISRLLVSTKPPLGKVSILEETEEMLEKGARKRASAFATAAAARGLAEERARISDKYKVDYEGVEWMEALKIADEEASQFLQEGMEK
;
A
#
# COMPACT_ATOMS: atom_id res chain seq x y z
N MET A 1 62.60 -4.88 -40.29
CA MET A 1 61.93 -3.61 -39.93
C MET A 1 60.72 -3.94 -39.06
N ARG A 2 60.72 -3.42 -37.83
CA ARG A 2 59.74 -3.68 -36.77
C ARG A 2 58.80 -2.47 -36.67
N LYS A 3 57.49 -2.69 -36.61
CA LYS A 3 56.62 -2.42 -35.43
C LYS A 3 55.14 -2.49 -35.83
N LYS A 4 54.40 -3.25 -35.03
CA LYS A 4 52.95 -3.46 -35.06
C LYS A 4 52.25 -2.18 -34.59
N ILE A 5 51.17 -1.79 -35.26
CA ILE A 5 50.16 -0.84 -34.76
C ILE A 5 48.82 -1.60 -34.89
N ILE A 6 48.52 -2.56 -34.01
CA ILE A 6 47.87 -2.41 -32.69
C ILE A 6 46.53 -1.67 -32.80
N ASN A 7 45.48 -2.47 -32.97
CA ASN A 7 44.09 -2.33 -32.49
C ASN A 7 43.64 -0.93 -32.05
N CYS A 8 42.93 -0.22 -32.94
CA CYS A 8 42.19 1.00 -32.63
C CYS A 8 40.68 0.83 -32.88
N SER A 9 40.12 -0.35 -32.55
CA SER A 9 38.72 -0.69 -32.82
C SER A 9 37.98 -1.26 -31.60
N LEU A 10 38.42 -0.95 -30.38
CA LEU A 10 37.87 -1.56 -29.16
C LEU A 10 37.55 -0.54 -28.04
N ILE A 11 37.32 0.73 -28.37
CA ILE A 11 37.05 1.79 -27.37
C ILE A 11 35.69 2.50 -27.58
N ILE A 12 34.97 2.25 -28.68
CA ILE A 12 33.67 2.91 -28.97
C ILE A 12 32.45 2.11 -28.45
N GLY A 13 32.65 0.93 -27.85
CA GLY A 13 31.56 0.08 -27.35
C GLY A 13 31.25 0.19 -25.85
N LEU A 14 31.91 1.07 -25.09
CA LEU A 14 31.80 1.16 -23.63
C LEU A 14 31.10 2.45 -23.16
N LEU A 15 30.19 3.00 -23.96
CA LEU A 15 29.38 4.14 -23.54
C LEU A 15 27.90 3.81 -23.74
N LEU A 16 27.15 3.87 -22.62
CA LEU A 16 25.69 3.92 -22.53
C LEU A 16 24.93 2.59 -22.49
N SER A 17 25.37 1.66 -21.63
CA SER A 17 24.38 0.93 -20.83
C SER A 17 23.96 1.83 -19.67
N VAL A 18 23.04 2.75 -19.90
CA VAL A 18 22.38 3.45 -18.78
C VAL A 18 21.50 2.38 -18.12
N PRO A 19 21.76 1.93 -16.88
CA PRO A 19 20.79 1.09 -16.21
C PRO A 19 19.50 1.88 -16.10
N PHE A 20 18.48 1.42 -16.82
CA PHE A 20 17.11 1.91 -16.65
C PHE A 20 16.73 1.57 -15.21
N ALA A 21 16.89 2.52 -14.31
CA ALA A 21 16.39 2.38 -12.95
C ALA A 21 14.87 2.23 -13.06
N HIS A 22 14.36 1.04 -12.78
CA HIS A 22 12.94 0.81 -12.67
C HIS A 22 12.45 1.45 -11.39
N ALA A 23 12.19 2.76 -11.48
CA ALA A 23 11.56 3.52 -10.41
C ALA A 23 10.09 3.11 -10.35
N ALA A 24 9.73 2.28 -9.37
CA ALA A 24 8.34 2.01 -9.03
C ALA A 24 7.86 3.01 -7.97
N ASP A 25 6.65 3.54 -8.12
CA ASP A 25 6.04 4.40 -7.10
C ASP A 25 5.54 3.54 -5.93
N LEU A 26 5.96 3.90 -4.72
CA LEU A 26 5.54 3.30 -3.47
C LEU A 26 4.87 4.34 -2.59
N TYR A 27 3.79 3.96 -1.93
CA TYR A 27 3.03 4.79 -1.02
C TYR A 27 3.18 4.29 0.41
N VAL A 28 3.42 5.22 1.34
CA VAL A 28 3.48 4.91 2.77
C VAL A 28 2.08 4.62 3.31
N GLN A 29 1.92 3.49 4.00
CA GLN A 29 0.64 3.05 4.57
C GLN A 29 0.56 3.30 6.08
N SER A 30 1.69 3.25 6.79
CA SER A 30 1.73 3.53 8.23
C SER A 30 1.68 5.03 8.52
N VAL A 31 1.19 5.41 9.71
CA VAL A 31 1.12 6.81 10.16
C VAL A 31 2.49 7.47 10.08
N ARG A 32 3.52 6.75 10.54
CA ARG A 32 4.92 7.10 10.34
C ARG A 32 5.72 5.89 9.88
N ALA A 33 6.69 6.11 8.98
CA ALA A 33 7.57 5.08 8.48
C ALA A 33 9.03 5.55 8.56
N PRO A 34 9.85 4.95 9.44
CA PRO A 34 11.26 5.28 9.51
C PRO A 34 12.00 4.74 8.28
N ILE A 35 12.87 5.59 7.73
CA ILE A 35 13.82 5.24 6.67
C ILE A 35 15.19 5.07 7.31
N PHE A 36 15.81 3.94 7.03
CA PHE A 36 17.04 3.47 7.64
C PHE A 36 18.23 3.60 6.70
N LEU A 37 19.44 3.64 7.26
CA LEU A 37 20.67 3.63 6.45
C LEU A 37 20.96 2.24 5.87
N GLU A 38 20.61 1.19 6.60
CA GLU A 38 20.82 -0.20 6.21
C GLU A 38 19.50 -0.98 6.30
N PRO A 39 19.36 -2.12 5.59
CA PRO A 39 18.15 -2.96 5.64
C PRO A 39 18.08 -3.78 6.93
N THR A 40 18.23 -3.12 8.08
CA THR A 40 18.20 -3.71 9.42
C THR A 40 17.49 -2.76 10.38
N LEU A 41 16.65 -3.31 11.28
CA LEU A 41 15.85 -2.52 12.23
C LEU A 41 16.69 -1.78 13.27
N GLY A 42 17.90 -2.28 13.57
CA GLY A 42 18.83 -1.65 14.52
C GLY A 42 19.74 -0.60 13.92
N SER A 43 19.65 -0.33 12.60
CA SER A 43 20.50 0.68 11.97
C SER A 43 20.03 2.10 12.27
N LYS A 44 20.89 3.07 11.97
CA LYS A 44 20.59 4.49 12.18
C LYS A 44 19.40 4.92 11.32
N ARG A 45 18.40 5.54 11.95
CA ARG A 45 17.30 6.23 11.27
C ARG A 45 17.82 7.49 10.58
N LEU A 46 17.59 7.60 9.28
CA LEU A 46 17.98 8.76 8.47
C LEU A 46 16.90 9.83 8.50
N THR A 47 15.67 9.41 8.21
CA THR A 47 14.49 10.29 8.14
C THR A 47 13.24 9.45 8.38
N GLU A 48 12.09 10.11 8.43
CA GLU A 48 10.79 9.49 8.65
C GLU A 48 9.79 10.08 7.65
N SER A 49 9.06 9.20 6.98
CA SER A 49 7.97 9.57 6.07
C SER A 49 6.62 9.38 6.75
N VAL A 50 5.61 10.10 6.26
CA VAL A 50 4.23 10.03 6.78
C VAL A 50 3.32 9.30 5.80
N LYS A 51 2.19 8.80 6.31
CA LYS A 51 1.16 8.12 5.53
C LYS A 51 0.77 8.91 4.28
N GLY A 52 0.69 8.21 3.15
CA GLY A 52 0.29 8.78 1.86
C GLY A 52 1.41 9.44 1.06
N GLU A 53 2.60 9.62 1.64
CA GLU A 53 3.73 10.14 0.87
C GLU A 53 4.22 9.14 -0.18
N LEU A 54 4.69 9.70 -1.30
CA LEU A 54 5.21 8.96 -2.43
C LEU A 54 6.73 8.78 -2.29
N LEU A 55 7.16 7.55 -2.48
CA LEU A 55 8.53 7.08 -2.43
C LEU A 55 8.88 6.49 -3.79
N LYS A 56 10.11 6.74 -4.27
CA LYS A 56 10.60 6.09 -5.48
C LYS A 56 11.42 4.87 -5.10
N GLU A 57 10.93 3.70 -5.47
CA GLU A 57 11.68 2.46 -5.31
C GLU A 57 12.92 2.48 -6.22
N MET A 58 14.07 2.13 -5.67
CA MET A 58 15.33 2.01 -6.40
C MET A 58 15.78 0.55 -6.51
N ASP A 59 15.67 -0.20 -5.42
CA ASP A 59 16.10 -1.59 -5.34
C ASP A 59 15.31 -2.37 -4.26
N LYS A 60 15.39 -3.70 -4.31
CA LYS A 60 14.73 -4.61 -3.34
C LYS A 60 15.76 -5.54 -2.73
N LYS A 61 15.77 -5.63 -1.40
CA LYS A 61 16.60 -6.59 -0.67
C LYS A 61 15.81 -7.27 0.43
N GLY A 62 15.35 -8.49 0.16
CA GLY A 62 14.53 -9.25 1.10
C GLY A 62 13.21 -8.52 1.42
N ASP A 63 13.00 -8.23 2.71
CA ASP A 63 11.82 -7.51 3.21
C ASP A 63 11.99 -5.98 3.24
N TRP A 64 13.01 -5.47 2.54
CA TRP A 64 13.33 -4.05 2.47
C TRP A 64 13.32 -3.54 1.05
N TYR A 65 12.87 -2.30 0.90
CA TYR A 65 13.01 -1.53 -0.32
C TYR A 65 14.01 -0.41 -0.11
N GLN A 66 14.94 -0.29 -1.04
CA GLN A 66 15.75 0.90 -1.16
C GLN A 66 14.90 1.95 -1.87
N VAL A 67 14.75 3.11 -1.26
CA VAL A 67 13.89 4.19 -1.74
C VAL A 67 14.66 5.51 -1.78
N ASP A 68 14.35 6.32 -2.78
CA ASP A 68 14.66 7.75 -2.79
C ASP A 68 13.45 8.51 -2.23
N TYR A 69 13.69 9.26 -1.15
CA TYR A 69 12.70 10.10 -0.51
C TYR A 69 13.24 11.52 -0.40
N LYS A 70 12.68 12.44 -1.19
CA LYS A 70 13.08 13.87 -1.22
C LYS A 70 14.60 14.07 -1.43
N GLY A 71 15.25 13.18 -2.20
CA GLY A 71 16.70 13.21 -2.46
C GLY A 71 17.55 12.47 -1.41
N VAL A 72 16.93 11.83 -0.43
CA VAL A 72 17.60 10.97 0.57
C VAL A 72 17.37 9.51 0.20
N ASN A 73 18.46 8.80 -0.07
CA ASN A 73 18.44 7.37 -0.33
C ASN A 73 18.53 6.59 0.98
N GLY A 74 17.60 5.65 1.19
CA GLY A 74 17.63 4.79 2.37
C GLY A 74 16.79 3.53 2.19
N TRP A 75 16.62 2.78 3.27
CA TRP A 75 15.89 1.51 3.31
C TRP A 75 14.61 1.66 4.11
N ILE A 76 13.50 1.22 3.53
CA ILE A 76 12.18 1.17 4.19
C ILE A 76 11.68 -0.27 4.20
N SER A 77 11.00 -0.65 5.29
CA SER A 77 10.42 -1.99 5.39
C SER A 77 9.24 -2.12 4.42
N ARG A 78 9.18 -3.24 3.69
CA ARG A 78 8.08 -3.57 2.78
C ARG A 78 6.72 -3.59 3.47
N LEU A 79 6.67 -3.86 4.77
CA LEU A 79 5.43 -3.90 5.54
C LEU A 79 4.78 -2.52 5.71
N LEU A 80 5.55 -1.44 5.55
CA LEU A 80 5.08 -0.07 5.77
C LEU A 80 4.63 0.64 4.49
N VAL A 81 4.83 0.00 3.34
CA VAL A 81 4.59 0.62 2.02
C VAL A 81 3.79 -0.29 1.10
N SER A 82 3.10 0.29 0.14
CA SER A 82 2.30 -0.41 -0.86
C SER A 82 2.40 0.28 -2.21
N THR A 83 2.24 -0.47 -3.29
CA THR A 83 2.14 0.10 -4.66
C THR A 83 0.82 0.83 -4.89
N LYS A 84 -0.16 0.64 -4.00
CA LYS A 84 -1.44 1.35 -4.03
C LYS A 84 -1.43 2.46 -2.99
N PRO A 85 -1.98 3.65 -3.31
CA PRO A 85 -2.13 4.71 -2.33
C PRO A 85 -3.02 4.23 -1.18
N PRO A 86 -2.77 4.68 0.07
CA PRO A 86 -3.73 4.48 1.16
C PRO A 86 -5.06 5.09 0.71
N LEU A 87 -6.13 4.29 0.73
CA LEU A 87 -7.46 4.73 0.32
C LEU A 87 -7.90 5.89 1.24
N GLY A 88 -7.68 7.13 0.77
CA GLY A 88 -8.32 8.29 1.34
C GLY A 88 -9.79 8.20 1.00
N LYS A 89 -10.62 7.80 1.98
CA LYS A 89 -12.10 7.78 1.97
C LYS A 89 -12.70 7.78 0.54
N VAL A 90 -12.44 6.74 -0.24
CA VAL A 90 -13.25 6.53 -1.44
C VAL A 90 -14.54 5.95 -0.90
N SER A 91 -15.60 6.74 -0.95
CA SER A 91 -16.95 6.33 -0.66
C SER A 91 -17.33 5.25 -1.66
N ILE A 92 -16.99 3.99 -1.36
CA ILE A 92 -17.39 2.81 -2.14
C ILE A 92 -18.93 2.79 -2.32
N LEU A 93 -19.65 3.39 -1.37
CA LEU A 93 -21.09 3.60 -1.43
C LEU A 93 -21.53 4.51 -2.58
N GLU A 94 -20.77 5.57 -2.88
CA GLU A 94 -21.12 6.54 -3.92
C GLU A 94 -20.87 5.95 -5.32
N GLU A 95 -19.77 5.19 -5.46
CA GLU A 95 -19.41 4.51 -6.71
C GLU A 95 -20.33 3.31 -7.02
N THR A 96 -20.81 2.61 -5.99
CA THR A 96 -21.79 1.53 -6.14
C THR A 96 -23.19 2.03 -6.47
N GLU A 97 -23.61 3.18 -5.94
CA GLU A 97 -24.90 3.80 -6.23
C GLU A 97 -24.96 4.36 -7.68
N GLU A 98 -23.88 4.99 -8.17
CA GLU A 98 -23.78 5.41 -9.58
C GLU A 98 -23.78 4.23 -10.57
N MET A 99 -23.17 3.10 -10.20
CA MET A 99 -23.13 1.89 -11.03
C MET A 99 -24.49 1.15 -11.05
N LEU A 100 -25.24 1.22 -9.94
CA LEU A 100 -26.61 0.69 -9.83
C LEU A 100 -27.62 1.50 -10.65
N GLU A 101 -27.50 2.83 -10.65
CA GLU A 101 -28.36 3.73 -11.44
C GLU A 101 -28.20 3.51 -12.96
N LYS A 102 -26.97 3.34 -13.45
CA LYS A 102 -26.70 3.18 -14.90
C LYS A 102 -27.00 1.77 -15.43
N GLY A 103 -27.02 0.75 -14.57
CA GLY A 103 -27.27 -0.65 -14.95
C GLY A 103 -28.73 -1.11 -14.90
N ALA A 104 -29.64 -0.32 -14.35
CA ALA A 104 -31.01 -0.76 -14.07
C ALA A 104 -31.97 -0.64 -15.27
N ARG A 105 -31.63 -1.22 -16.43
CA ARG A 105 -32.66 -1.58 -17.42
C ARG A 105 -33.32 -2.91 -17.06
N LYS A 106 -34.31 -2.75 -16.18
CA LYS A 106 -35.65 -3.38 -16.18
C LYS A 106 -35.79 -4.87 -15.82
N ARG A 107 -36.42 -5.06 -14.64
CA ARG A 107 -37.38 -6.13 -14.27
C ARG A 107 -36.85 -7.44 -13.67
N ALA A 108 -35.55 -7.74 -13.76
CA ALA A 108 -34.98 -8.90 -13.04
C ALA A 108 -34.69 -8.62 -11.55
N SER A 109 -34.47 -7.36 -11.17
CA SER A 109 -34.01 -7.00 -9.83
C SER A 109 -35.11 -6.90 -8.78
N ALA A 110 -36.37 -6.54 -9.08
CA ALA A 110 -37.36 -6.36 -8.00
C ALA A 110 -37.68 -7.67 -7.24
N PHE A 111 -37.77 -8.82 -7.94
CA PHE A 111 -38.00 -10.12 -7.31
C PHE A 111 -36.73 -10.70 -6.68
N ALA A 112 -35.58 -10.58 -7.35
CA ALA A 112 -34.30 -11.02 -6.80
C ALA A 112 -33.87 -10.16 -5.59
N THR A 113 -34.11 -8.86 -5.60
CA THR A 113 -33.87 -7.93 -4.47
C THR A 113 -34.86 -8.18 -3.33
N ALA A 114 -36.15 -8.44 -3.60
CA ALA A 114 -37.10 -8.79 -2.54
C ALA A 114 -36.84 -10.18 -1.94
N ALA A 115 -36.47 -11.17 -2.76
CA ALA A 115 -36.09 -12.51 -2.34
C ALA A 115 -34.70 -12.53 -1.67
N ALA A 116 -33.76 -11.69 -2.09
CA ALA A 116 -32.49 -11.49 -1.39
C ALA A 116 -32.70 -10.71 -0.10
N ALA A 117 -33.58 -9.71 -0.05
CA ALA A 117 -33.87 -8.95 1.18
C ALA A 117 -34.54 -9.84 2.25
N ARG A 118 -35.50 -10.69 1.86
CA ARG A 118 -36.15 -11.62 2.80
C ARG A 118 -35.35 -12.89 3.04
N GLY A 119 -34.70 -13.42 2.01
CA GLY A 119 -33.90 -14.64 2.07
C GLY A 119 -32.53 -14.44 2.74
N LEU A 120 -31.83 -13.32 2.54
CA LEU A 120 -30.54 -13.07 3.20
C LEU A 120 -30.70 -12.74 4.67
N ALA A 121 -31.76 -12.07 5.10
CA ALA A 121 -31.96 -11.77 6.52
C ALA A 121 -32.21 -13.07 7.32
N GLU A 122 -33.05 -13.96 6.78
CA GLU A 122 -33.37 -15.23 7.42
C GLU A 122 -32.24 -16.27 7.26
N GLU A 123 -31.51 -16.25 6.13
CA GLU A 123 -30.27 -17.03 5.96
C GLU A 123 -29.15 -16.54 6.88
N ARG A 124 -28.98 -15.22 7.07
CA ARG A 124 -28.02 -14.65 8.03
C ARG A 124 -28.37 -15.03 9.47
N ALA A 125 -29.66 -15.02 9.84
CA ALA A 125 -30.11 -15.49 11.15
C ALA A 125 -29.86 -17.00 11.35
N ARG A 126 -30.14 -17.84 10.34
CA ARG A 126 -29.83 -19.28 10.41
C ARG A 126 -28.33 -19.57 10.43
N ILE A 127 -27.53 -18.80 9.69
CA ILE A 127 -26.06 -18.90 9.69
C ILE A 127 -25.49 -18.39 11.01
N SER A 128 -26.01 -17.29 11.56
CA SER A 128 -25.59 -16.79 12.88
C SER A 128 -25.86 -17.81 13.96
N ASP A 129 -27.02 -18.47 13.94
CA ASP A 129 -27.37 -19.49 14.93
C ASP A 129 -26.55 -20.77 14.78
N LYS A 130 -26.25 -21.18 13.53
CA LYS A 130 -25.45 -22.38 13.25
C LYS A 130 -23.96 -22.20 13.53
N TYR A 131 -23.41 -21.01 13.30
CA TYR A 131 -21.97 -20.72 13.41
C TYR A 131 -21.61 -19.75 14.56
N LYS A 132 -22.58 -19.29 15.36
CA LYS A 132 -22.42 -18.28 16.43
C LYS A 132 -21.57 -17.10 15.98
N VAL A 133 -21.95 -16.49 14.86
CA VAL A 133 -21.19 -15.38 14.27
C VAL A 133 -21.49 -14.10 15.03
N ASP A 134 -20.47 -13.48 15.62
CA ASP A 134 -20.56 -12.23 16.38
C ASP A 134 -20.51 -11.02 15.43
N TYR A 135 -21.65 -10.72 14.79
CA TYR A 135 -21.76 -9.57 13.91
C TYR A 135 -21.69 -8.24 14.67
N GLU A 136 -22.19 -8.19 15.91
CA GLU A 136 -22.14 -6.99 16.76
C GLU A 136 -20.68 -6.63 17.11
N GLY A 137 -19.85 -7.63 17.40
CA GLY A 137 -18.42 -7.45 17.62
C GLY A 137 -17.68 -6.94 16.39
N VAL A 138 -18.03 -7.42 15.20
CA VAL A 138 -17.47 -6.90 13.93
C VAL A 138 -17.88 -5.45 13.72
N GLU A 139 -19.16 -5.11 13.93
CA GLU A 139 -19.64 -3.74 13.80
C GLU A 139 -18.96 -2.80 14.81
N TRP A 140 -18.74 -3.25 16.04
CA TRP A 140 -17.98 -2.50 17.04
C TRP A 140 -16.54 -2.25 16.60
N MET A 141 -15.86 -3.26 16.05
CA MET A 141 -14.49 -3.11 15.51
C MET A 141 -14.44 -2.18 14.30
N GLU A 142 -15.46 -2.18 13.45
CA GLU A 142 -15.56 -1.29 12.27
C GLU A 142 -15.93 0.15 12.65
N ALA A 143 -16.74 0.33 13.70
CA ALA A 143 -17.14 1.63 14.21
C ALA A 143 -15.99 2.38 14.89
N LEU A 144 -15.03 1.66 15.46
CA LEU A 144 -13.83 2.23 16.07
C LEU A 144 -12.93 2.87 15.00
N LYS A 145 -12.97 4.20 14.92
CA LYS A 145 -12.07 5.00 14.08
C LYS A 145 -11.06 5.70 14.97
N ILE A 146 -9.80 5.26 14.89
CA ILE A 146 -8.68 5.93 15.54
C ILE A 146 -8.31 7.15 14.70
N ALA A 147 -8.23 8.32 15.33
CA ALA A 147 -7.78 9.54 14.66
C ALA A 147 -6.26 9.47 14.39
N ASP A 148 -5.81 10.07 13.28
CA ASP A 148 -4.38 10.07 12.91
C ASP A 148 -3.54 10.81 13.98
N GLU A 149 -4.13 11.77 14.70
CA GLU A 149 -3.52 12.47 15.83
C GLU A 149 -3.30 11.56 17.05
N GLU A 150 -4.31 10.76 17.42
CA GLU A 150 -4.23 9.82 18.53
C GLU A 150 -3.18 8.75 18.27
N ALA A 151 -3.16 8.22 17.04
CA ALA A 151 -2.13 7.28 16.61
C ALA A 151 -0.72 7.90 16.66
N SER A 152 -0.58 9.18 16.30
CA SER A 152 0.69 9.90 16.38
C SER A 152 1.18 10.12 17.81
N GLN A 153 0.27 10.42 18.74
CA GLN A 153 0.59 10.58 20.17
C GLN A 153 1.03 9.25 20.79
N PHE A 154 0.30 8.18 20.49
CA PHE A 154 0.65 6.83 20.94
C PHE A 154 2.07 6.42 20.53
N LEU A 155 2.45 6.73 19.28
CA LEU A 155 3.80 6.46 18.78
C LEU A 155 4.87 7.28 19.51
N GLN A 156 4.58 8.52 19.88
CA GLN A 156 5.51 9.36 20.65
C GLN A 156 5.70 8.81 22.07
N GLU A 157 4.61 8.51 22.77
CA GLU A 157 4.68 7.95 24.14
C GLU A 157 5.42 6.61 24.17
N GLY A 158 5.22 5.77 23.16
CA GLY A 158 5.91 4.49 23.03
C GLY A 158 7.42 4.60 22.76
N MET A 159 7.90 5.72 22.21
CA MET A 159 9.33 5.97 21.98
C MET A 159 10.04 6.62 23.18
N GLU A 160 9.30 7.21 24.11
CA GLU A 160 9.85 7.85 25.31
C GLU A 160 10.07 6.87 26.48
N LYS A 161 9.55 5.64 26.37
CA LYS A 161 9.73 4.55 27.34
C LYS A 161 10.90 3.65 26.94
#